data_AF-R7U762-F1
#
_entry.id   AF-R7U762-F1
#
_cell.length_a   1.000
_cell.length_b   1.000
_cell.length_c   1.000
_cell.angle_alpha   90.00
_cell.angle_beta   90.00
_cell.angle_gamma   90.00
#
_symmetry.space_group_name_H-M   'P 1'
#
loop_
_entity.id
_entity.type
_entity.pdbx_description
1 polymer ?
#
loop_
_entity_poly.entity_id
_entity_poly.type
_entity_poly.pdbx_seq_one_letter_code
_entity_poly.pdbx_strand_id
1 'polypeptide(L)' 'MAAQDNSWKTDQFRSKVVAQIEDAIRQSGNPMTKSSVEMEKHVFQRANTREDYLALVARLIIHVRE' A
#
# COMPACT_ATOMS: atom_id res chain seq x y z
N MET A 1 19.86 -8.01 -15.13
CA MET A 1 18.46 -7.67 -15.42
C MET A 1 17.85 -7.04 -14.15
N ALA A 2 18.12 -5.76 -13.90
CA ALA A 2 17.86 -5.08 -12.60
C ALA A 2 16.62 -4.15 -12.62
N ALA A 3 15.79 -4.23 -13.67
CA ALA A 3 14.67 -3.30 -13.89
C ALA A 3 13.46 -3.53 -12.98
N GLN A 4 13.35 -4.72 -12.36
CA GLN A 4 12.19 -5.11 -11.55
C GLN A 4 12.22 -4.55 -10.12
N ASP A 5 13.41 -4.24 -9.58
CA ASP A 5 13.53 -3.75 -8.21
C ASP A 5 13.15 -2.28 -8.07
N ASN A 6 13.23 -1.48 -9.14
CA ASN A 6 12.88 -0.05 -9.05
C ASN A 6 11.42 0.25 -9.43
N SER A 7 10.66 -0.74 -9.91
CA SER A 7 9.28 -0.55 -10.38
C SER A 7 8.29 -0.18 -9.27
N TRP A 8 8.55 -0.55 -8.01
CA TRP A 8 7.63 -0.26 -6.90
C TRP A 8 7.58 1.24 -6.54
N LYS A 9 8.61 2.01 -6.90
CA LYS A 9 8.65 3.46 -6.70
C LYS A 9 7.90 4.23 -7.78
N THR A 10 7.46 3.57 -8.85
CA THR A 10 6.72 4.24 -9.93
C THR A 10 5.31 4.60 -9.49
N ASP A 11 4.82 5.76 -9.95
CA ASP A 11 3.45 6.19 -9.69
C ASP A 11 2.40 5.15 -10.09
N GLN A 12 2.65 4.40 -11.17
CA GLN A 12 1.73 3.35 -11.61
C GLN A 12 1.62 2.21 -10.59
N PHE A 13 2.74 1.79 -9.98
CA PHE A 13 2.73 0.74 -8.97
C PHE A 13 2.08 1.23 -7.67
N ARG A 14 2.43 2.44 -7.23
CA ARG A 14 1.85 3.08 -6.05
C ARG A 14 0.35 3.29 -6.21
N SER A 15 -0.11 3.71 -7.38
CA SER A 15 -1.54 3.84 -7.69
C SER A 15 -2.29 2.51 -7.56
N LYS A 16 -1.69 1.41 -8.04
CA LYS A 16 -2.25 0.06 -7.85
C LYS A 16 -2.32 -0.34 -6.37
N VAL A 17 -1.32 0.02 -5.57
CA VAL A 17 -1.30 -0.26 -4.13
C VAL A 17 -2.37 0.53 -3.39
N VAL A 18 -2.50 1.84 -3.69
CA VAL A 18 -3.56 2.69 -3.16
C VAL A 18 -4.94 2.08 -3.45
N ALA A 19 -5.18 1.63 -4.68
CA ALA A 19 -6.44 1.00 -5.06
C ALA A 19 -6.71 -0.28 -4.27
N GLN A 20 -5.69 -1.12 -4.01
CA GLN A 20 -5.84 -2.33 -3.18
C GLN A 20 -6.14 -2.01 -1.72
N ILE A 21 -5.53 -0.95 -1.17
CA ILE A 21 -5.83 -0.48 0.19
C ILE A 21 -7.26 0.05 0.25
N GLU A 22 -7.68 0.85 -0.72
CA GLU A 22 -9.03 1.42 -0.77
C GLU A 22 -10.10 0.33 -0.85
N ASP A 23 -9.88 -0.67 -1.69
CA ASP A 23 -10.77 -1.83 -1.83
C ASP A 23 -10.86 -2.61 -0.50
N ALA A 24 -9.74 -2.78 0.22
CA ALA A 24 -9.73 -3.41 1.54
C ALA A 24 -10.53 -2.61 2.59
N ILE A 25 -10.35 -1.28 2.64
CA ILE A 25 -11.11 -0.40 3.56
C ILE A 25 -12.60 -0.45 3.22
N ARG A 26 -12.95 -0.39 1.93
CA ARG A 26 -14.33 -0.45 1.48
C ARG A 26 -14.99 -1.78 1.84
N GLN A 27 -14.27 -2.89 1.74
CA GLN A 27 -14.75 -4.22 2.15
C GLN A 27 -14.93 -4.33 3.67
N SER A 28 -14.03 -3.72 4.44
CA SER A 28 -14.11 -3.67 5.91
C SER A 28 -15.33 -2.90 6.41
N GLY A 29 -15.79 -1.90 5.65
CA GLY A 29 -16.84 -0.98 6.09
C GLY A 29 -16.39 -0.02 7.19
N ASN A 30 -15.11 -0.05 7.58
CA ASN A 30 -14.55 0.86 8.57
C ASN A 30 -14.29 2.23 7.92
N PRO A 31 -14.93 3.32 8.38
CA PRO A 31 -14.64 4.68 7.91
C PRO A 31 -13.29 5.13 8.52
N MET A 32 -12.19 4.57 8.00
CA MET A 32 -10.87 4.96 8.43
C MET A 32 -10.68 6.45 8.12
N THR A 33 -10.24 7.23 9.11
CA THR A 33 -10.13 8.70 9.00
C THR A 33 -9.03 9.17 8.03
N LYS A 34 -8.16 8.25 7.59
CA LYS A 34 -7.05 8.51 6.67
C LYS A 34 -7.37 7.94 5.30
N SER A 35 -7.11 8.71 4.25
CA SER A 35 -7.29 8.28 2.87
C SER A 35 -6.27 7.19 2.49
N SER A 36 -6.68 6.23 1.65
CA SER A 36 -5.83 5.16 1.12
C SER A 36 -4.51 5.68 0.53
N VAL A 37 -4.54 6.89 -0.04
CA VAL A 37 -3.38 7.61 -0.59
C VAL A 37 -2.40 8.00 0.51
N GLU A 38 -2.89 8.53 1.63
CA GLU A 38 -2.03 8.90 2.77
C GLU A 38 -1.44 7.67 3.45
N MET A 39 -2.22 6.60 3.57
CA MET A 39 -1.75 5.32 4.09
C MET A 39 -0.64 4.73 3.24
N GLU A 40 -0.82 4.68 1.92
CA GLU A 40 0.24 4.24 1.01
C GLU A 40 1.48 5.13 1.13
N LYS A 41 1.31 6.46 1.17
CA LYS A 41 2.44 7.40 1.30
C LYS A 41 3.22 7.18 2.59
N HIS A 42 2.54 6.93 3.71
CA HIS A 42 3.18 6.57 4.98
C HIS A 42 3.96 5.26 4.87
N VAL A 43 3.38 4.24 4.23
CA VAL A 43 4.05 2.95 4.02
C VAL A 43 5.27 3.12 3.10
N PHE A 44 5.14 3.91 2.04
CA PHE A 44 6.23 4.24 1.12
C PHE A 44 7.38 4.99 1.80
N GLN A 45 7.08 5.97 2.66
CA GLN A 45 8.10 6.71 3.41
C GLN A 45 8.80 5.85 4.47
N ARG A 46 8.10 4.85 5.01
CA ARG A 46 8.66 3.95 6.03
C ARG A 46 9.46 2.81 5.40
N ALA A 47 9.08 2.40 4.20
CA ALA A 47 9.72 1.31 3.49
C ALA A 47 11.07 1.70 2.89
N ASN A 48 12.10 0.93 3.23
CA ASN A 48 13.44 1.09 2.67
C ASN A 48 13.65 0.23 1.41
N THR A 49 12.91 -0.87 1.29
CA THR A 49 13.01 -1.81 0.17
C THR A 49 11.62 -2.19 -0.34
N ARG A 50 11.58 -2.76 -1.56
CA ARG A 50 10.35 -3.30 -2.15
C ARG A 50 9.67 -4.33 -1.24
N GLU A 51 10.46 -5.19 -0.62
CA GLU A 51 9.97 -6.25 0.25
C GLU A 51 9.31 -5.68 1.51
N ASP A 52 9.93 -4.68 2.14
CA ASP A 52 9.35 -4.01 3.31
C ASP A 52 8.04 -3.29 2.96
N TYR A 53 8.03 -2.59 1.81
CA TYR A 53 6.83 -1.93 1.30
C TYR A 53 5.67 -2.92 1.11
N LEU A 54 5.93 -4.04 0.43
CA LEU A 54 4.91 -5.07 0.21
C LEU A 54 4.47 -5.74 1.51
N ALA A 55 5.38 -6.00 2.45
CA ALA A 55 5.07 -6.57 3.75
C ALA A 55 4.18 -5.64 4.59
N LEU A 56 4.50 -4.34 4.60
CA LEU A 56 3.70 -3.32 5.28
C LEU A 56 2.31 -3.16 4.66
N VAL A 57 2.22 -3.10 3.32
CA VAL A 57 0.93 -3.05 2.60
C VAL A 57 0.09 -4.29 2.87
N ALA A 58 0.68 -5.48 2.78
CA ALA A 58 -0.02 -6.74 3.03
C ALA A 58 -0.58 -6.78 4.45
N ARG A 59 0.24 -6.42 5.44
CA ARG A 59 -0.18 -6.34 6.84
C ARG A 59 -1.29 -5.32 7.06
N LEU A 60 -1.21 -4.17 6.38
CA LEU A 60 -2.25 -3.14 6.43
C LEU A 60 -3.58 -3.65 5.86
N ILE A 61 -3.56 -4.27 4.67
CA ILE A 61 -4.76 -4.82 4.03
C ILE A 61 -5.42 -5.89 4.90
N ILE A 62 -4.63 -6.80 5.48
CA ILE A 62 -5.14 -7.85 6.38
C ILE A 62 -5.79 -7.21 7.60
N HIS A 63 -5.10 -6.27 8.25
CA HIS A 63 -5.61 -5.60 9.45
C HIS A 63 -6.86 -4.76 9.20
N VAL A 64 -6.98 -4.20 7.99
CA VAL A 64 -8.16 -3.45 7.61
C VAL A 64 -9.34 -4.38 7.34
N ARG A 65 -9.14 -5.55 6.73
CA ARG A 65 -10.22 -6.49 6.40
C ARG A 65 -10.76 -7.30 7.58
N GLU A 66 -10.06 -7.34 8.71
CA GLU A 66 -10.50 -7.98 9.96
C GLU A 66 -11.42 -7.06 10.77
#